data_AF-A0A7X3Y9J8-F1
#
_entry.id   AF-A0A7X3Y9J8-F1
#
_cell.length_a   1.000
_cell.length_b   1.000
_cell.length_c   1.000
_cell.angle_alpha   90.00
_cell.angle_beta   90.00
_cell.angle_gamma   90.00
#
_symmetry.space_group_name_H-M   'P 1'
#
loop_
_entity.id
_entity.type
_entity.pdbx_description
1 polymer ?
#
loop_
_entity_poly.entity_id
_entity_poly.type
_entity_poly.pdbx_seq_one_letter_code
_entity_poly.pdbx_strand_id
1 'polypeptide(L)'
;MLAATAVHPRAETTDRAVARAFLTLLAGEAGDKAHAVRLIETRWEPSFLPMALEVIRLTRSAEVSGALVRIMEREAGARLGHDLNAWQRKMWNAPEARHPRYAAFKSALYSLIDPRFSAYFDTAGETLIRLDEIVWGGVRQDGIPPLRDPAMLAAEDAGYLEDDHIVFGLSVNGDARAYPKRILGWHEMFVDTVGGVPVAGVYCTLCGTVILYYTVHEGVNHELGTSGFLYRSNKLMYDRATQSLWSTMLGAPVVGPLAGKGIALKSGAVVTTSWGEWRRRHPGTRVLSLDTGFLRNYAEGAAYRDYFATDELMFPVPALDTRLKNKDEVFTVLLARHPEAPLAMSAAFLAANPV
;
A
#
# COMPACT_ATOMS: atom_id res chain seq x y z
N MET A 1 17.44 -24.81 21.52
CA MET A 1 16.31 -25.66 21.92
C MET A 1 15.19 -24.73 22.38
N LEU A 2 14.37 -24.25 21.43
CA LEU A 2 13.29 -23.31 21.71
C LEU A 2 12.13 -24.10 22.32
N ALA A 3 11.78 -23.78 23.56
CA ALA A 3 10.60 -24.32 24.20
C ALA A 3 9.37 -23.79 23.45
N ALA A 4 8.67 -24.67 22.74
CA ALA A 4 7.33 -24.39 22.26
C ALA A 4 6.44 -24.21 23.50
N THR A 5 6.04 -22.98 23.80
CA THR A 5 5.05 -22.69 24.82
C THR A 5 3.74 -23.34 24.41
N ALA A 6 3.34 -24.38 25.13
CA ALA A 6 2.05 -25.04 24.92
C ALA A 6 0.93 -24.01 25.16
N VAL A 7 0.23 -23.62 24.09
CA VAL A 7 -0.94 -22.76 24.18
C VAL A 7 -2.07 -23.57 24.82
N HIS A 8 -2.58 -23.13 25.96
CA HIS A 8 -3.64 -23.84 26.68
C HIS A 8 -4.99 -23.76 25.92
N PRO A 9 -5.77 -24.86 25.80
CA PRO A 9 -7.05 -24.87 25.08
C PRO A 9 -8.09 -23.82 25.54
N ARG A 10 -8.03 -23.43 26.82
CA ARG A 10 -8.88 -22.39 27.41
C ARG A 10 -8.50 -20.98 26.93
N ALA A 11 -7.20 -20.72 26.74
CA ALA A 11 -6.72 -19.46 26.15
C ALA A 11 -7.17 -19.40 24.68
N GLU A 12 -6.99 -20.48 23.92
CA GLU A 12 -7.42 -20.53 22.52
C GLU A 12 -8.93 -20.27 22.32
N THR A 13 -9.76 -20.83 23.21
CA THR A 13 -11.21 -20.59 23.21
C THR A 13 -11.54 -19.13 23.52
N THR A 14 -10.79 -18.53 24.44
CA THR A 14 -10.97 -17.12 24.85
C THR A 14 -10.56 -16.16 23.73
N ASP A 15 -9.41 -16.39 23.10
CA ASP A 15 -8.89 -15.57 21.99
C ASP A 15 -9.85 -15.57 20.79
N ARG A 16 -10.45 -16.74 20.51
CA ARG A 16 -11.46 -16.89 19.46
C ARG A 16 -12.73 -16.10 19.78
N ALA A 17 -13.17 -16.13 21.04
CA ALA A 17 -14.35 -15.40 21.48
C ALA A 17 -14.16 -13.88 21.35
N VAL A 18 -12.98 -13.35 21.70
CA VAL A 18 -12.69 -11.92 21.58
C VAL A 18 -12.60 -11.47 20.12
N ALA A 19 -11.85 -12.19 19.27
CA ALA A 19 -11.76 -11.86 17.85
C ALA A 19 -13.15 -11.85 17.19
N ARG A 20 -14.02 -12.80 17.56
CA ARG A 20 -15.42 -12.82 17.12
C ARG A 20 -16.21 -11.64 17.66
N ALA A 21 -15.99 -11.23 18.91
CA ALA A 21 -16.66 -10.07 19.50
C ALA A 21 -16.39 -8.79 18.70
N PHE A 22 -15.15 -8.55 18.26
CA PHE A 22 -14.84 -7.41 17.39
C PHE A 22 -15.58 -7.47 16.05
N LEU A 23 -15.70 -8.66 15.43
CA LEU A 23 -16.49 -8.81 14.19
C LEU A 23 -17.99 -8.56 14.42
N THR A 24 -18.53 -9.02 15.57
CA THR A 24 -19.92 -8.75 15.98
C THR A 24 -20.21 -7.25 16.07
N LEU A 25 -19.23 -6.42 16.44
CA LEU A 25 -19.40 -4.96 16.51
C LEU A 25 -19.74 -4.29 15.17
N LEU A 26 -19.53 -4.98 14.04
CA LEU A 26 -19.86 -4.46 12.71
C LEU A 26 -21.24 -4.93 12.26
N ALA A 27 -21.47 -6.25 12.29
CA ALA A 27 -22.62 -6.87 11.64
C ALA A 27 -23.68 -7.42 12.61
N GLY A 28 -23.44 -7.42 13.93
CA GLY A 28 -24.38 -7.94 14.92
C GLY A 28 -25.56 -7.01 15.22
N GLU A 29 -26.57 -7.58 15.87
CA GLU A 29 -27.71 -6.83 16.42
C GLU A 29 -27.29 -5.98 17.64
N ALA A 30 -28.11 -5.01 18.01
CA ALA A 30 -27.78 -4.07 19.10
C ALA A 30 -27.44 -4.78 20.43
N GLY A 31 -28.19 -5.82 20.80
CA GLY A 31 -27.94 -6.60 22.01
C GLY A 31 -26.59 -7.34 21.98
N ASP A 32 -26.26 -7.94 20.83
CA ASP A 32 -25.00 -8.66 20.63
C ASP A 32 -23.81 -7.70 20.63
N LYS A 33 -23.96 -6.52 20.02
CA LYS A 33 -22.95 -5.45 20.03
C LYS A 33 -22.68 -4.98 21.46
N ALA A 34 -23.73 -4.73 22.25
CA ALA A 34 -23.57 -4.33 23.65
C ALA A 34 -22.88 -5.42 24.49
N HIS A 35 -23.19 -6.70 24.25
CA HIS A 35 -22.49 -7.81 24.90
C HIS A 35 -21.01 -7.89 24.49
N ALA A 36 -20.72 -7.73 23.19
CA ALA A 36 -19.36 -7.73 22.65
C ALA A 36 -18.52 -6.59 23.23
N VAL A 37 -19.06 -5.37 23.33
CA VAL A 37 -18.37 -4.22 23.97
C VAL A 37 -17.99 -4.57 25.42
N ARG A 38 -18.93 -5.09 26.21
CA ARG A 38 -18.66 -5.48 27.62
C ARG A 38 -17.60 -6.56 27.73
N LEU A 39 -17.61 -7.53 26.82
CA LEU A 39 -16.59 -8.59 26.79
C LEU A 39 -15.21 -8.01 26.48
N ILE A 40 -15.10 -7.16 25.46
CA ILE A 40 -13.84 -6.49 25.07
C ILE A 40 -13.31 -5.63 26.21
N GLU A 41 -14.18 -4.85 26.84
CA GLU A 41 -13.84 -3.99 27.98
C GLU A 41 -13.32 -4.80 29.18
N THR A 42 -14.05 -5.85 29.59
CA THR A 42 -13.69 -6.66 30.76
C THR A 42 -12.40 -7.46 30.55
N ARG A 43 -12.04 -7.74 29.30
CA ARG A 43 -10.90 -8.58 28.93
C ARG A 43 -9.78 -7.80 28.25
N TRP A 44 -9.83 -6.47 28.29
CA TRP A 44 -8.93 -5.66 27.51
C TRP A 44 -7.45 -6.00 27.75
N GLU A 45 -6.71 -6.08 26.66
CA GLU A 45 -5.24 -6.14 26.66
C GLU A 45 -4.69 -5.29 25.51
N PRO A 46 -3.42 -4.87 25.56
CA PRO A 46 -2.84 -3.99 24.55
C PRO A 46 -2.98 -4.50 23.10
N SER A 47 -3.04 -5.82 22.92
CA SER A 47 -3.16 -6.46 21.61
C SER A 47 -4.50 -6.23 20.91
N PHE A 48 -5.50 -5.73 21.62
CA PHE A 48 -6.84 -5.43 21.10
C PHE A 48 -6.92 -4.05 20.43
N LEU A 49 -5.97 -3.16 20.73
CA LEU A 49 -5.92 -1.81 20.16
C LEU A 49 -6.01 -1.81 18.63
N PRO A 50 -5.21 -2.58 17.87
CA PRO A 50 -5.34 -2.61 16.42
C PRO A 50 -6.72 -3.12 15.95
N MET A 51 -7.32 -4.11 16.62
CA MET A 51 -8.66 -4.59 16.26
C MET A 51 -9.74 -3.53 16.49
N ALA A 52 -9.64 -2.79 17.60
CA ALA A 52 -10.54 -1.68 17.89
C ALA A 52 -10.45 -0.57 16.84
N LEU A 53 -9.24 -0.17 16.44
CA LEU A 53 -9.03 0.84 15.41
C LEU A 53 -9.62 0.43 14.06
N GLU A 54 -9.44 -0.83 13.68
CA GLU A 54 -10.00 -1.39 12.44
C GLU A 54 -11.53 -1.43 12.45
N VAL A 55 -12.14 -1.81 13.58
CA VAL A 55 -13.61 -1.76 13.74
C VAL A 55 -14.13 -0.33 13.70
N ILE A 56 -13.48 0.61 14.39
CA ILE A 56 -13.91 2.02 14.38
C ILE A 56 -13.88 2.60 12.97
N ARG A 57 -12.88 2.24 12.16
CA ARG A 57 -12.75 2.71 10.78
C ARG A 57 -13.89 2.23 9.87
N LEU A 58 -14.47 1.06 10.16
CA LEU A 58 -15.46 0.41 9.30
C LEU A 58 -16.89 0.48 9.82
N THR A 59 -17.08 0.68 11.13
CA THR A 59 -18.42 0.73 11.73
C THR A 59 -19.14 2.02 11.38
N ARG A 60 -20.45 1.91 11.13
CA ARG A 60 -21.36 3.06 11.00
C ARG A 60 -22.07 3.42 12.31
N SER A 61 -21.83 2.64 13.38
CA SER A 61 -22.45 2.89 14.69
C SER A 61 -21.62 3.85 15.52
N ALA A 62 -22.16 5.07 15.74
CA ALA A 62 -21.56 6.05 16.62
C ALA A 62 -21.45 5.55 18.07
N GLU A 63 -22.40 4.72 18.51
CA GLU A 63 -22.38 4.09 19.84
C GLU A 63 -21.19 3.14 20.00
N VAL A 64 -20.99 2.22 19.04
CA VAL A 64 -19.86 1.29 19.02
C VAL A 64 -18.54 2.06 18.94
N SER A 65 -18.45 3.03 18.03
CA SER A 65 -17.26 3.87 17.88
C SER A 65 -16.90 4.60 19.18
N GLY A 66 -17.88 5.28 19.78
CA GLY A 66 -17.68 6.00 21.04
C GLY A 66 -17.35 5.08 22.21
N ALA A 67 -17.92 3.87 22.27
CA ALA A 67 -17.58 2.89 23.30
C ALA A 67 -16.13 2.42 23.18
N LEU A 68 -15.68 2.05 21.98
CA LEU A 68 -14.30 1.62 21.75
C LEU A 68 -13.30 2.75 22.02
N VAL A 69 -13.61 3.99 21.63
CA VAL A 69 -12.77 5.15 21.96
C VAL A 69 -12.62 5.31 23.48
N ARG A 70 -13.71 5.26 24.25
CA ARG A 70 -13.63 5.35 25.72
C ARG A 70 -12.79 4.24 26.35
N ILE A 71 -12.93 3.01 25.86
CA ILE A 71 -12.12 1.88 26.31
C ILE A 71 -10.64 2.14 25.99
N MET A 72 -10.31 2.50 24.74
CA MET A 72 -8.94 2.81 24.35
C MET A 72 -8.35 3.96 25.17
N GLU A 73 -9.09 5.04 25.41
CA GLU A 73 -8.61 6.18 26.20
C GLU A 73 -8.27 5.81 27.65
N ARG A 74 -9.12 5.00 28.28
CA ARG A 74 -8.94 4.54 29.64
C ARG A 74 -7.77 3.56 29.75
N GLU A 75 -7.71 2.57 28.87
CA GLU A 75 -6.76 1.46 28.99
C GLU A 75 -5.38 1.79 28.42
N ALA A 76 -5.29 2.63 27.39
CA ALA A 76 -4.02 3.07 26.80
C ALA A 76 -3.47 4.37 27.41
N GLY A 77 -4.18 4.96 28.38
CA GLY A 77 -3.76 6.14 29.13
C GLY A 77 -3.55 7.39 28.26
N ALA A 78 -4.34 7.57 27.20
CA ALA A 78 -4.21 8.69 26.27
C ALA A 78 -5.59 9.21 25.84
N ARG A 79 -5.80 10.53 25.85
CA ARG A 79 -7.06 11.16 25.43
C ARG A 79 -6.95 11.69 24.01
N LEU A 80 -7.08 10.79 23.03
CA LEU A 80 -6.94 11.12 21.61
C LEU A 80 -8.29 11.17 20.87
N GLY A 81 -9.40 10.84 21.55
CA GLY A 81 -10.73 10.83 20.96
C GLY A 81 -10.81 10.01 19.68
N HIS A 82 -11.46 10.59 18.66
CA HIS A 82 -11.64 9.98 17.33
C HIS A 82 -10.50 10.26 16.35
N ASP A 83 -9.36 10.83 16.78
CA ASP A 83 -8.18 10.93 15.92
C ASP A 83 -7.49 9.56 15.78
N LEU A 84 -8.01 8.76 14.84
CA LEU A 84 -7.50 7.42 14.56
C LEU A 84 -6.06 7.45 14.06
N ASN A 85 -5.63 8.53 13.42
CA ASN A 85 -4.26 8.66 12.94
C ASN A 85 -3.30 8.90 14.12
N ALA A 86 -3.70 9.67 15.13
CA ALA A 86 -2.93 9.80 16.37
C ALA A 86 -2.85 8.47 17.14
N TRP A 87 -3.95 7.71 17.21
CA TRP A 87 -3.94 6.37 17.79
C TRP A 87 -3.00 5.42 17.05
N GLN A 88 -3.05 5.38 15.72
CA GLN A 88 -2.16 4.55 14.90
C GLN A 88 -0.69 4.93 15.11
N ARG A 89 -0.35 6.22 15.08
CA ARG A 89 1.02 6.68 15.37
C ARG A 89 1.48 6.26 16.77
N LYS A 90 0.64 6.41 17.80
CA LYS A 90 0.98 5.97 19.16
C LYS A 90 1.25 4.46 19.21
N MET A 91 0.42 3.66 18.54
CA MET A 91 0.57 2.21 18.47
C MET A 91 1.86 1.78 17.72
N TRP A 92 2.17 2.42 16.59
CA TRP A 92 3.34 2.09 15.78
C TRP A 92 4.67 2.51 16.42
N ASN A 93 4.64 3.51 17.31
CA ASN A 93 5.81 3.92 18.10
C ASN A 93 5.99 3.09 19.40
N ALA A 94 5.28 1.96 19.53
CA ALA A 94 5.44 1.00 20.62
C ALA A 94 5.82 -0.40 20.09
N PRO A 95 6.42 -1.27 20.94
CA PRO A 95 6.62 -2.68 20.59
C PRO A 95 5.33 -3.35 20.13
N GLU A 96 5.43 -4.29 19.18
CA GLU A 96 4.24 -4.93 18.62
C GLU A 96 3.53 -5.79 19.67
N ALA A 97 2.32 -5.41 20.04
CA ALA A 97 1.41 -6.24 20.81
C ALA A 97 0.50 -7.02 19.85
N ARG A 98 1.00 -8.09 19.23
CA ARG A 98 0.22 -8.88 18.27
C ARG A 98 -0.64 -9.92 18.98
N HIS A 99 -1.96 -9.80 18.84
CA HIS A 99 -2.88 -10.85 19.29
C HIS A 99 -2.73 -12.11 18.41
N PRO A 100 -2.75 -13.35 18.96
CA PRO A 100 -2.60 -14.58 18.19
C PRO A 100 -3.62 -14.75 17.05
N ARG A 101 -4.82 -14.18 17.20
CA ARG A 101 -5.89 -14.20 16.19
C ARG A 101 -5.96 -12.96 15.31
N TYR A 102 -5.01 -12.03 15.39
CA TYR A 102 -5.11 -10.76 14.66
C TYR A 102 -5.15 -10.94 13.14
N ALA A 103 -4.32 -11.82 12.59
CA ALA A 103 -4.34 -12.13 11.15
C ALA A 103 -5.69 -12.71 10.71
N ALA A 104 -6.21 -13.71 11.44
CA ALA A 104 -7.52 -14.30 11.16
C ALA A 104 -8.67 -13.30 11.31
N PHE A 105 -8.60 -12.42 12.32
CA PHE A 105 -9.54 -11.31 12.49
C PHE A 105 -9.49 -10.37 11.28
N LYS A 106 -8.30 -9.94 10.87
CA LYS A 106 -8.10 -9.02 9.75
C LYS A 106 -8.58 -9.64 8.43
N SER A 107 -8.28 -10.91 8.19
CA SER A 107 -8.80 -11.72 7.08
C SER A 107 -10.33 -11.71 7.07
N ALA A 108 -10.98 -12.11 8.17
CA ALA A 108 -12.44 -12.15 8.27
C ALA A 108 -13.09 -10.76 8.12
N LEU A 109 -12.49 -9.74 8.74
CA LEU A 109 -12.96 -8.36 8.70
C LEU A 109 -13.00 -7.82 7.27
N TYR A 110 -11.88 -7.90 6.57
CA TYR A 110 -11.74 -7.31 5.24
C TYR A 110 -12.44 -8.14 4.16
N SER A 111 -12.69 -9.44 4.41
CA SER A 111 -13.54 -10.28 3.57
C SER A 111 -14.98 -9.76 3.44
N LEU A 112 -15.45 -8.95 4.40
CA LEU A 112 -16.75 -8.29 4.32
C LEU A 112 -16.82 -7.22 3.21
N ILE A 113 -15.67 -6.72 2.76
CA ILE A 113 -15.55 -5.68 1.71
C ILE A 113 -15.29 -6.33 0.35
N ASP A 114 -14.34 -7.26 0.31
CA ASP A 114 -13.95 -8.06 -0.85
C ASP A 114 -13.57 -9.47 -0.38
N PRO A 115 -14.29 -10.54 -0.80
CA PRO A 115 -13.99 -11.90 -0.38
C PRO A 115 -12.54 -12.34 -0.64
N ARG A 116 -11.86 -11.76 -1.63
CA ARG A 116 -10.45 -12.06 -1.96
C ARG A 116 -9.49 -11.63 -0.86
N PHE A 117 -9.85 -10.62 -0.06
CA PHE A 117 -9.01 -10.16 1.06
C PHE A 117 -8.84 -11.23 2.15
N SER A 118 -9.68 -12.26 2.18
CA SER A 118 -9.48 -13.43 3.06
C SER A 118 -8.08 -14.03 2.91
N ALA A 119 -7.57 -14.10 1.67
CA ALA A 119 -6.33 -14.78 1.33
C ALA A 119 -5.07 -13.98 1.72
N TYR A 120 -5.16 -12.65 1.85
CA TYR A 120 -4.01 -11.79 2.15
C TYR A 120 -3.46 -11.96 3.56
N PHE A 121 -4.33 -12.26 4.52
CA PHE A 121 -3.97 -12.38 5.94
C PHE A 121 -4.21 -13.79 6.45
N ASP A 122 -4.22 -14.78 5.56
CA ASP A 122 -4.32 -16.17 5.97
C ASP A 122 -3.11 -16.57 6.83
N THR A 123 -3.40 -17.29 7.90
CA THR A 123 -2.48 -17.66 8.98
C THR A 123 -1.43 -18.71 8.58
N ALA A 124 -1.52 -19.26 7.36
CA ALA A 124 -0.59 -20.26 6.87
C ALA A 124 0.76 -19.69 6.40
N GLY A 125 0.83 -18.38 6.11
CA GLY A 125 2.03 -17.72 5.57
C GLY A 125 2.85 -16.97 6.61
N GLU A 126 4.11 -16.66 6.26
CA GLU A 126 4.94 -15.77 7.07
C GLU A 126 4.51 -14.30 6.91
N THR A 127 4.81 -13.49 7.92
CA THR A 127 4.64 -12.04 7.90
C THR A 127 5.97 -11.37 8.25
N LEU A 128 6.62 -10.74 7.28
CA LEU A 128 7.90 -10.04 7.46
C LEU A 128 7.73 -8.58 7.88
N ILE A 129 6.50 -8.08 7.84
CA ILE A 129 6.11 -6.75 8.30
C ILE A 129 5.00 -6.84 9.34
N ARG A 130 4.83 -5.73 10.07
CA ARG A 130 3.79 -5.56 11.09
C ARG A 130 2.40 -5.48 10.46
N LEU A 131 1.50 -6.41 10.81
CA LEU A 131 0.14 -6.44 10.27
C LEU A 131 -0.71 -5.24 10.73
N ASP A 132 -0.36 -4.63 11.87
CA ASP A 132 -1.02 -3.44 12.41
C ASP A 132 -0.56 -2.15 11.72
N GLU A 133 0.53 -2.19 10.95
CA GLU A 133 0.99 -1.12 10.06
C GLU A 133 0.41 -1.24 8.63
N ILE A 134 -0.29 -2.33 8.32
CA ILE A 134 -0.99 -2.50 7.04
C ILE A 134 -2.38 -1.88 7.15
N VAL A 135 -2.67 -0.84 6.36
CA VAL A 135 -3.94 -0.13 6.37
C VAL A 135 -4.69 -0.33 5.06
N TRP A 136 -6.02 -0.42 5.13
CA TRP A 136 -6.85 -0.48 3.92
C TRP A 136 -6.97 0.90 3.28
N GLY A 137 -6.72 0.95 1.97
CA GLY A 137 -6.69 2.15 1.15
C GLY A 137 -8.05 2.62 0.65
N GLY A 138 -9.15 1.96 1.03
CA GLY A 138 -10.50 2.35 0.61
C GLY A 138 -10.99 1.72 -0.70
N VAL A 139 -10.22 0.82 -1.30
CA VAL A 139 -10.58 0.14 -2.56
C VAL A 139 -10.50 -1.37 -2.45
N ARG A 140 -11.26 -2.07 -3.28
CA ARG A 140 -11.17 -3.53 -3.46
C ARG A 140 -9.84 -3.92 -4.14
N GLN A 141 -9.51 -5.21 -4.17
CA GLN A 141 -8.40 -5.68 -5.01
C GLN A 141 -8.66 -5.29 -6.47
N ASP A 142 -7.66 -4.68 -7.11
CA ASP A 142 -7.78 -4.08 -8.45
C ASP A 142 -8.87 -3.00 -8.58
N GLY A 143 -9.30 -2.40 -7.46
CA GLY A 143 -10.24 -1.27 -7.45
C GLY A 143 -9.65 0.02 -8.04
N ILE A 144 -8.32 0.13 -8.04
CA ILE A 144 -7.58 1.02 -8.95
C ILE A 144 -7.04 0.10 -10.06
N PRO A 145 -7.67 0.08 -11.23
CA PRO A 145 -7.45 -1.00 -12.20
C PRO A 145 -6.04 -0.90 -12.81
N PRO A 146 -5.18 -1.94 -12.64
CA PRO A 146 -3.92 -2.00 -13.36
C PRO A 146 -4.18 -2.03 -14.86
N LEU A 147 -3.33 -1.35 -15.63
CA LEU A 147 -3.28 -1.52 -17.07
C LEU A 147 -2.55 -2.83 -17.39
N ARG A 148 -3.14 -3.69 -18.21
CA ARG A 148 -2.52 -4.96 -18.60
C ARG A 148 -2.40 -4.97 -20.13
N ASP A 149 -1.17 -5.14 -20.61
CA ASP A 149 -0.80 -5.06 -22.03
C ASP A 149 -1.42 -3.84 -22.73
N PRO A 150 -1.23 -2.62 -22.19
CA PRO A 150 -1.94 -1.46 -22.70
C PRO A 150 -1.52 -1.11 -24.13
N ALA A 151 -2.47 -0.52 -24.88
CA ALA A 151 -2.17 -0.01 -26.21
C ALA A 151 -1.13 1.11 -26.15
N MET A 152 -0.17 1.08 -27.07
CA MET A 152 0.92 2.06 -27.17
C MET A 152 0.92 2.69 -28.57
N LEU A 153 0.97 4.02 -28.61
CA LEU A 153 1.04 4.86 -29.81
C LEU A 153 2.49 5.16 -30.20
N ALA A 154 2.73 5.52 -31.46
CA ALA A 154 3.97 6.18 -31.84
C ALA A 154 4.03 7.58 -31.22
N ALA A 155 5.24 8.12 -31.03
CA ALA A 155 5.43 9.44 -30.42
C ALA A 155 4.75 10.58 -31.21
N GLU A 156 4.67 10.46 -32.53
CA GLU A 156 4.03 11.43 -33.43
C GLU A 156 2.50 11.42 -33.35
N ASP A 157 1.90 10.29 -32.99
CA ASP A 157 0.44 10.15 -32.83
C ASP A 157 -0.05 10.60 -31.44
N ALA A 158 0.87 10.94 -30.54
CA ALA A 158 0.58 11.29 -29.15
C ALA A 158 0.15 12.76 -28.98
N GLY A 159 -0.71 13.26 -29.86
CA GLY A 159 -1.16 14.66 -29.86
C GLY A 159 -1.96 15.10 -28.62
N TYR A 160 -2.22 14.19 -27.68
CA TYR A 160 -2.83 14.51 -26.39
C TYR A 160 -1.80 14.92 -25.31
N LEU A 161 -0.49 14.78 -25.61
CA LEU A 161 0.61 15.13 -24.70
C LEU A 161 1.36 16.37 -25.18
N GLU A 162 1.22 17.45 -24.41
CA GLU A 162 2.12 18.60 -24.45
C GLU A 162 3.53 18.26 -23.95
N ASP A 163 4.52 19.06 -24.38
CA ASP A 163 5.95 18.80 -24.14
C ASP A 163 6.37 18.90 -22.67
N ASP A 164 5.62 19.63 -21.84
CA ASP A 164 5.87 19.83 -20.41
C ASP A 164 5.19 18.77 -19.52
N HIS A 165 4.27 17.97 -20.07
CA HIS A 165 3.63 16.89 -19.32
C HIS A 165 4.65 15.86 -18.84
N ILE A 166 4.50 15.38 -17.60
CA ILE A 166 5.43 14.44 -17.00
C ILE A 166 5.14 13.01 -17.48
N VAL A 167 6.21 12.33 -17.90
CA VAL A 167 6.21 10.92 -18.29
C VAL A 167 7.23 10.13 -17.48
N PHE A 168 6.95 8.85 -17.31
CA PHE A 168 7.89 7.86 -16.82
C PHE A 168 8.43 7.08 -18.02
N GLY A 169 9.66 7.37 -18.41
CA GLY A 169 10.35 6.73 -19.51
C GLY A 169 11.13 5.50 -19.06
N LEU A 170 11.09 4.43 -19.84
CA LEU A 170 11.90 3.23 -19.63
C LEU A 170 12.39 2.69 -20.97
N SER A 171 13.46 1.90 -20.95
CA SER A 171 13.97 1.21 -22.13
C SER A 171 14.48 -0.17 -21.76
N VAL A 172 13.94 -1.19 -22.44
CA VAL A 172 14.35 -2.58 -22.26
C VAL A 172 14.69 -3.14 -23.64
N ASN A 173 15.92 -3.64 -23.80
CA ASN A 173 16.41 -4.18 -25.08
C ASN A 173 16.19 -3.25 -26.29
N GLY A 174 16.27 -1.93 -26.08
CA GLY A 174 16.07 -0.92 -27.13
C GLY A 174 14.62 -0.51 -27.38
N ASP A 175 13.63 -1.21 -26.81
CA ASP A 175 12.21 -0.81 -26.83
C ASP A 175 11.99 0.28 -25.77
N ALA A 176 12.03 1.53 -26.22
CA ALA A 176 11.83 2.71 -25.38
C ALA A 176 10.34 3.06 -25.26
N ARG A 177 9.82 3.12 -24.04
CA ARG A 177 8.41 3.42 -23.76
C ARG A 177 8.25 4.57 -22.79
N ALA A 178 7.19 5.35 -22.97
CA ALA A 178 6.75 6.39 -22.05
C ALA A 178 5.36 6.07 -21.47
N TYR A 179 5.22 6.23 -20.16
CA TYR A 179 3.95 6.09 -19.44
C TYR A 179 3.63 7.43 -18.78
N PRO A 180 2.63 8.19 -19.28
CA PRO A 180 2.32 9.52 -18.75
C PRO A 180 1.79 9.47 -17.32
N LYS A 181 2.27 10.40 -16.47
CA LYS A 181 1.84 10.55 -15.07
C LYS A 181 0.33 10.76 -14.97
N ARG A 182 -0.25 11.57 -15.86
CA ARG A 182 -1.70 11.81 -15.95
C ARG A 182 -2.55 10.56 -16.18
N ILE A 183 -1.99 9.50 -16.76
CA ILE A 183 -2.67 8.21 -16.91
C ILE A 183 -2.37 7.32 -15.71
N LEU A 184 -1.09 7.16 -15.34
CA LEU A 184 -0.72 6.32 -14.20
C LEU A 184 -1.30 6.82 -12.88
N GLY A 185 -1.59 8.11 -12.71
CA GLY A 185 -2.29 8.62 -11.52
C GLY A 185 -3.68 8.03 -11.30
N TRP A 186 -4.32 7.45 -12.32
CA TRP A 186 -5.62 6.78 -12.20
C TRP A 186 -5.54 5.25 -12.16
N HIS A 187 -4.40 4.67 -12.54
CA HIS A 187 -4.22 3.23 -12.72
C HIS A 187 -3.16 2.63 -11.81
N GLU A 188 -2.20 3.45 -11.39
CA GLU A 188 -1.12 3.17 -10.43
C GLU A 188 -0.22 1.98 -10.75
N MET A 189 -0.45 1.32 -11.87
CA MET A 189 0.25 0.11 -12.27
C MET A 189 0.02 -0.18 -13.74
N PHE A 190 1.06 -0.66 -14.40
CA PHE A 190 0.96 -1.37 -15.66
C PHE A 190 1.69 -2.70 -15.57
N VAL A 191 1.18 -3.71 -16.28
CA VAL A 191 1.85 -4.98 -16.58
C VAL A 191 1.95 -5.07 -18.09
N ASP A 192 3.15 -5.32 -18.60
CA ASP A 192 3.46 -5.16 -20.02
C ASP A 192 4.60 -6.10 -20.43
N THR A 193 4.80 -6.28 -21.73
CA THR A 193 5.98 -6.92 -22.31
C THR A 193 6.77 -5.88 -23.12
N VAL A 194 7.94 -5.50 -22.60
CA VAL A 194 8.79 -4.45 -23.19
C VAL A 194 10.10 -5.07 -23.66
N GLY A 195 10.44 -4.89 -24.93
CA GLY A 195 11.65 -5.50 -25.50
C GLY A 195 11.69 -7.02 -25.37
N GLY A 196 10.51 -7.66 -25.40
CA GLY A 196 10.33 -9.10 -25.20
C GLY A 196 10.39 -9.57 -23.74
N VAL A 197 10.46 -8.66 -22.77
CA VAL A 197 10.60 -9.00 -21.34
C VAL A 197 9.31 -8.63 -20.58
N PRO A 198 8.71 -9.56 -19.83
CA PRO A 198 7.61 -9.25 -18.92
C PRO A 198 8.04 -8.31 -17.80
N VAL A 199 7.31 -7.22 -17.64
CA VAL A 199 7.56 -6.19 -16.64
C VAL A 199 6.29 -5.74 -15.95
N ALA A 200 6.43 -5.23 -14.74
CA ALA A 200 5.40 -4.50 -14.02
C ALA A 200 5.95 -3.14 -13.57
N GLY A 201 5.36 -2.05 -14.03
CA GLY A 201 5.64 -0.72 -13.52
C GLY A 201 4.61 -0.32 -12.48
N VAL A 202 5.06 0.02 -11.29
CA VAL A 202 4.20 0.33 -10.15
C VAL A 202 4.37 1.79 -9.81
N TYR A 203 3.30 2.57 -9.98
CA TYR A 203 3.27 3.97 -9.59
C TYR A 203 2.60 4.12 -8.23
N CYS A 204 3.37 4.51 -7.20
CA CYS A 204 2.79 4.96 -5.95
C CYS A 204 2.44 6.45 -6.09
N THR A 205 1.17 6.77 -6.36
CA THR A 205 0.73 8.18 -6.51
C THR A 205 1.07 9.01 -5.28
N LEU A 206 0.91 8.44 -4.07
CA LEU A 206 1.22 9.12 -2.81
C LEU A 206 2.71 9.41 -2.63
N CYS A 207 3.57 8.63 -3.27
CA CYS A 207 5.03 8.72 -3.18
C CYS A 207 5.65 9.53 -4.33
N GLY A 208 4.92 9.72 -5.44
CA GLY A 208 5.43 10.39 -6.64
C GLY A 208 6.38 9.56 -7.51
N THR A 209 6.60 8.27 -7.19
CA THR A 209 7.65 7.45 -7.83
C THR A 209 7.08 6.22 -8.54
N VAL A 210 7.65 5.90 -9.71
CA VAL A 210 7.46 4.63 -10.40
C VAL A 210 8.65 3.71 -10.18
N ILE A 211 8.39 2.45 -9.85
CA ILE A 211 9.40 1.39 -9.84
C ILE A 211 9.03 0.36 -10.90
N LEU A 212 9.98 0.08 -11.79
CA LEU A 212 9.87 -0.98 -12.79
C LEU A 212 10.43 -2.27 -12.21
N TYR A 213 9.70 -3.37 -12.32
CA TYR A 213 10.15 -4.71 -11.96
C TYR A 213 10.12 -5.64 -13.17
N TYR A 214 11.17 -6.45 -13.31
CA TYR A 214 11.14 -7.64 -14.18
C TYR A 214 10.44 -8.76 -13.41
N THR A 215 9.31 -9.26 -13.94
CA THR A 215 8.39 -10.10 -13.15
C THR A 215 8.76 -11.58 -13.13
N VAL A 216 9.72 -12.00 -13.94
CA VAL A 216 10.23 -13.37 -13.97
C VAL A 216 11.35 -13.53 -12.95
N HIS A 217 11.16 -14.44 -11.99
CA HIS A 217 12.16 -14.85 -11.01
C HIS A 217 12.32 -16.37 -11.08
N GLU A 218 13.54 -16.85 -11.33
CA GLU A 218 13.86 -18.28 -11.44
C GLU A 218 12.92 -19.08 -12.37
N GLY A 219 12.50 -18.46 -13.48
CA GLY A 219 11.59 -19.06 -14.47
C GLY A 219 10.10 -18.96 -14.13
N VAL A 220 9.73 -18.45 -12.96
CA VAL A 220 8.34 -18.18 -12.58
C VAL A 220 8.00 -16.72 -12.88
N ASN A 221 6.96 -16.51 -13.69
CA ASN A 221 6.41 -15.17 -13.91
C ASN A 221 5.40 -14.82 -12.81
N HIS A 222 5.72 -13.81 -12.01
CA HIS A 222 4.82 -13.30 -10.98
C HIS A 222 3.83 -12.28 -11.57
N GLU A 223 2.57 -12.69 -11.69
CA GLU A 223 1.48 -11.80 -12.12
C GLU A 223 1.07 -10.88 -10.97
N LEU A 224 1.54 -9.63 -11.01
CA LEU A 224 1.26 -8.65 -9.97
C LEU A 224 -0.01 -7.83 -10.24
N GLY A 225 -0.60 -7.30 -9.17
CA GLY A 225 -1.74 -6.38 -9.22
C GLY A 225 -1.82 -5.47 -7.99
N THR A 226 -2.89 -4.69 -7.87
CA THR A 226 -3.08 -3.74 -6.77
C THR A 226 -3.90 -4.35 -5.64
N SER A 227 -3.35 -4.39 -4.43
CA SER A 227 -4.02 -5.07 -3.31
C SER A 227 -5.14 -4.25 -2.67
N GLY A 228 -5.11 -2.92 -2.80
CA GLY A 228 -5.96 -2.03 -2.01
C GLY A 228 -5.47 -1.79 -0.58
N PHE A 229 -4.30 -2.31 -0.20
CA PHE A 229 -3.66 -2.08 1.10
C PHE A 229 -2.37 -1.28 0.95
N LEU A 230 -2.02 -0.55 2.01
CA LEU A 230 -0.79 0.20 2.13
C LEU A 230 -0.02 -0.24 3.38
N TYR A 231 1.30 -0.17 3.29
CA TYR A 231 2.22 -0.28 4.41
C TYR A 231 3.02 1.01 4.50
N ARG A 232 2.89 1.76 5.61
CA ARG A 232 3.53 3.08 5.80
C ARG A 232 3.28 4.05 4.65
N SER A 233 2.03 4.19 4.23
CA SER A 233 1.59 5.01 3.08
C SER A 233 2.20 4.62 1.72
N ASN A 234 2.89 3.48 1.65
CA ASN A 234 3.36 2.89 0.41
C ASN A 234 2.45 1.73 -0.01
N LYS A 235 2.16 1.62 -1.30
CA LYS A 235 1.29 0.60 -1.86
C LYS A 235 1.85 -0.81 -1.63
N LEU A 236 0.98 -1.75 -1.25
CA LEU A 236 1.27 -3.18 -1.37
C LEU A 236 0.67 -3.71 -2.67
N MET A 237 1.46 -4.50 -3.39
CA MET A 237 0.97 -5.28 -4.54
C MET A 237 0.48 -6.65 -4.04
N TYR A 238 -0.26 -7.37 -4.87
CA TYR A 238 -0.51 -8.80 -4.65
C TYR A 238 0.04 -9.64 -5.82
N ASP A 239 0.41 -10.88 -5.54
CA ASP A 239 0.70 -11.91 -6.55
C ASP A 239 -0.56 -12.74 -6.83
N ARG A 240 -0.95 -12.88 -8.10
CA ARG A 240 -2.22 -13.50 -8.50
C ARG A 240 -2.33 -14.96 -8.10
N ALA A 241 -1.26 -15.74 -8.26
CA ALA A 241 -1.30 -17.17 -8.01
C ALA A 241 -1.42 -17.51 -6.53
N THR A 242 -0.74 -16.75 -5.66
CA THR A 242 -0.60 -17.06 -4.23
C THR A 242 -1.34 -16.12 -3.30
N GLN A 243 -1.80 -14.96 -3.81
CA GLN A 243 -2.34 -13.86 -3.03
C GLN A 243 -1.36 -13.31 -1.96
N SER A 244 -0.05 -13.61 -2.09
CA SER A 244 0.97 -12.99 -1.25
C SER A 244 1.00 -11.48 -1.48
N LEU A 245 1.17 -10.69 -0.42
CA LEU A 245 1.38 -9.25 -0.54
C LEU A 245 2.86 -8.94 -0.72
N TRP A 246 3.16 -8.01 -1.63
CA TRP A 246 4.53 -7.62 -1.98
C TRP A 246 4.76 -6.15 -1.68
N SER A 247 5.94 -5.85 -1.13
CA SER A 247 6.40 -4.48 -0.94
C SER A 247 6.78 -3.87 -2.28
N THR A 248 6.16 -2.75 -2.65
CA THR A 248 6.51 -2.00 -3.86
C THR A 248 7.94 -1.45 -3.80
N MET A 249 8.46 -1.15 -2.61
CA MET A 249 9.83 -0.63 -2.46
C MET A 249 10.89 -1.71 -2.59
N LEU A 250 10.62 -2.91 -2.07
CA LEU A 250 11.61 -4.00 -2.03
C LEU A 250 11.50 -4.93 -3.24
N GLY A 251 10.34 -4.98 -3.91
CA GLY A 251 10.09 -5.96 -4.97
C GLY A 251 10.02 -7.39 -4.45
N ALA A 252 9.65 -7.57 -3.17
CA ALA A 252 9.70 -8.84 -2.47
C ALA A 252 8.38 -9.11 -1.72
N PRO A 253 7.98 -10.38 -1.57
CA PRO A 253 6.81 -10.77 -0.79
C PRO A 253 7.07 -10.53 0.70
N VAL A 254 6.10 -9.91 1.38
CA VAL A 254 6.20 -9.52 2.80
C VAL A 254 5.11 -10.14 3.67
N VAL A 255 4.02 -10.63 3.07
CA VAL A 255 2.96 -11.37 3.77
C VAL A 255 2.46 -12.49 2.86
N GLY A 256 2.20 -13.67 3.42
CA GLY A 256 1.56 -14.79 2.72
C GLY A 256 2.53 -15.89 2.28
N PRO A 257 2.10 -16.82 1.42
CA PRO A 257 2.84 -18.05 1.10
C PRO A 257 4.26 -17.85 0.53
N LEU A 258 4.51 -16.74 -0.17
CA LEU A 258 5.83 -16.42 -0.75
C LEU A 258 6.76 -15.67 0.22
N ALA A 259 6.24 -15.16 1.34
CA ALA A 259 7.05 -14.45 2.32
C ALA A 259 8.12 -15.38 2.93
N GLY A 260 9.32 -14.86 3.17
CA GLY A 260 10.44 -15.61 3.74
C GLY A 260 11.17 -16.54 2.75
N LYS A 261 10.71 -16.63 1.48
CA LYS A 261 11.30 -17.52 0.47
C LYS A 261 12.54 -16.97 -0.23
N GLY A 262 13.05 -15.80 0.17
CA GLY A 262 14.21 -15.17 -0.47
C GLY A 262 13.96 -14.63 -1.89
N ILE A 263 12.70 -14.51 -2.30
CA ILE A 263 12.33 -13.97 -3.61
C ILE A 263 12.46 -12.44 -3.59
N ALA A 264 13.12 -11.89 -4.61
CA ALA A 264 13.15 -10.47 -4.90
C ALA A 264 13.17 -10.24 -6.42
N LEU A 265 12.27 -9.41 -6.93
CA LEU A 265 12.25 -9.01 -8.33
C LEU A 265 13.36 -8.01 -8.58
N LYS A 266 14.05 -8.20 -9.71
CA LYS A 266 15.02 -7.22 -10.20
C LYS A 266 14.26 -5.96 -10.61
N SER A 267 14.70 -4.80 -10.13
CA SER A 267 14.19 -3.51 -10.59
C SER A 267 14.92 -3.02 -11.86
N GLY A 268 14.21 -2.25 -12.67
CA GLY A 268 14.74 -1.58 -13.86
C GLY A 268 14.81 -0.06 -13.69
N ALA A 269 15.60 0.58 -14.55
CA ALA A 269 15.70 2.04 -14.57
C ALA A 269 14.44 2.68 -15.16
N VAL A 270 13.98 3.75 -14.50
CA VAL A 270 12.89 4.62 -14.96
C VAL A 270 13.38 6.05 -14.89
N VAL A 271 13.10 6.83 -15.93
CA VAL A 271 13.42 8.25 -16.02
C VAL A 271 12.12 9.04 -15.90
N THR A 272 11.96 9.78 -14.80
CA THR A 272 10.91 10.79 -14.67
C THR A 272 11.38 12.07 -15.36
N THR A 273 10.67 12.52 -16.39
CA THR A 273 11.04 13.70 -17.18
C THR A 273 9.81 14.26 -17.91
N SER A 274 9.95 15.40 -18.60
CA SER A 274 8.90 15.90 -19.46
C SER A 274 8.81 15.11 -20.77
N TRP A 275 7.63 15.09 -21.38
CA TRP A 275 7.39 14.38 -22.64
C TRP A 275 8.30 14.86 -23.76
N GLY A 276 8.46 16.18 -23.91
CA GLY A 276 9.32 16.78 -24.93
C GLY A 276 10.78 16.33 -24.79
N GLU A 277 11.30 16.31 -23.56
CA GLU A 277 12.68 15.90 -23.29
C GLU A 277 12.89 14.38 -23.47
N TRP A 278 11.89 13.57 -23.14
CA TRP A 278 11.93 12.13 -23.43
C TRP A 278 11.92 11.87 -24.94
N ARG A 279 10.98 12.47 -25.68
CA ARG A 279 10.85 12.31 -27.14
C ARG A 279 12.10 12.78 -27.87
N ARG A 280 12.73 13.87 -27.42
CA ARG A 280 14.01 14.36 -27.97
C ARG A 280 15.13 13.33 -27.83
N ARG A 281 15.22 12.65 -26.69
CA ARG A 281 16.24 11.61 -26.42
C ARG A 281 15.90 10.25 -27.04
N HIS A 282 14.61 9.97 -27.24
CA HIS A 282 14.09 8.70 -27.75
C HIS A 282 13.03 8.95 -28.85
N PRO A 283 13.43 9.41 -30.05
CA PRO A 283 12.48 9.78 -31.10
C PRO A 283 11.60 8.61 -31.59
N GLY A 284 12.12 7.38 -31.54
CA GLY A 284 11.38 6.16 -31.87
C GLY A 284 10.58 5.57 -30.70
N THR A 285 10.40 6.31 -29.59
CA THR A 285 9.66 5.81 -28.43
C THR A 285 8.19 5.57 -28.75
N ARG A 286 7.60 4.60 -28.05
CA ARG A 286 6.15 4.44 -27.99
C ARG A 286 5.61 5.00 -26.68
N VAL A 287 4.39 5.50 -26.69
CA VAL A 287 3.77 6.08 -25.49
C VAL A 287 2.39 5.51 -25.26
N LEU A 288 2.05 5.30 -23.99
CA LEU A 288 0.76 4.74 -23.58
C LEU A 288 -0.41 5.49 -24.23
N SER A 289 -1.42 4.77 -24.73
CA SER A 289 -2.62 5.35 -25.33
C SER A 289 -3.62 5.83 -24.28
N LEU A 290 -4.50 6.77 -24.65
CA LEU A 290 -5.70 7.10 -23.89
C LEU A 290 -6.78 6.00 -23.99
N ASP A 291 -6.65 5.07 -24.94
CA ASP A 291 -7.49 3.88 -25.05
C ASP A 291 -7.09 2.83 -24.00
N THR A 292 -7.38 3.16 -22.75
CA THR A 292 -7.08 2.31 -21.58
C THR A 292 -8.19 1.31 -21.30
N GLY A 293 -9.34 1.43 -21.97
CA GLY A 293 -10.58 0.72 -21.62
C GLY A 293 -11.35 1.32 -20.44
N PHE A 294 -10.95 2.51 -19.92
CA PHE A 294 -11.61 3.15 -18.77
C PHE A 294 -12.00 4.59 -19.05
N LEU A 295 -13.19 4.99 -18.57
CA LEU A 295 -13.63 6.38 -18.61
C LEU A 295 -13.06 7.15 -17.41
N ARG A 296 -11.96 7.88 -17.63
CA ARG A 296 -11.30 8.73 -16.62
C ARG A 296 -11.02 10.12 -17.18
N ASN A 297 -10.94 11.11 -16.28
CA ASN A 297 -10.42 12.42 -16.65
C ASN A 297 -8.89 12.38 -16.66
N TYR A 298 -8.31 12.03 -17.80
CA TYR A 298 -6.86 12.02 -17.97
C TYR A 298 -6.25 13.40 -18.13
N ALA A 299 -6.88 14.54 -17.81
CA ALA A 299 -6.18 15.83 -17.87
C ALA A 299 -4.98 15.88 -16.89
N GLU A 300 -3.92 16.64 -17.23
CA GLU A 300 -2.77 16.82 -16.34
C GLU A 300 -3.22 17.39 -15.00
N GLY A 301 -2.71 16.83 -13.89
CA GLY A 301 -3.10 17.23 -12.54
C GLY A 301 -4.52 16.86 -12.09
N ALA A 302 -5.34 16.20 -12.92
CA ALA A 302 -6.70 15.79 -12.53
C ALA A 302 -6.70 14.63 -11.52
N ALA A 303 -5.81 13.66 -11.68
CA ALA A 303 -5.67 12.55 -10.75
C ALA A 303 -5.19 13.06 -9.39
N TYR A 304 -5.90 12.67 -8.31
CA TYR A 304 -5.55 13.03 -6.93
C TYR A 304 -5.39 14.54 -6.66
N ARG A 305 -6.01 15.41 -7.48
CA ARG A 305 -5.90 16.88 -7.36
C ARG A 305 -6.13 17.38 -5.93
N ASP A 306 -7.22 16.95 -5.30
CA ASP A 306 -7.61 17.43 -3.97
C ASP A 306 -6.62 16.98 -2.89
N TYR A 307 -5.99 15.81 -3.07
CA TYR A 307 -4.91 15.37 -2.20
C TYR A 307 -3.68 16.26 -2.34
N PHE A 308 -3.23 16.55 -3.57
CA PHE A 308 -2.05 17.39 -3.80
C PHE A 308 -2.28 18.89 -3.50
N ALA A 309 -3.52 19.31 -3.27
CA ALA A 309 -3.87 20.69 -2.93
C ALA A 309 -3.53 21.08 -1.47
N THR A 310 -3.22 20.12 -0.61
CA THR A 310 -2.87 20.35 0.81
C THR A 310 -1.53 19.71 1.16
N ASP A 311 -0.96 19.99 2.32
CA ASP A 311 0.20 19.25 2.85
C ASP A 311 -0.19 18.04 3.72
N GLU A 312 -1.50 17.74 3.84
CA GLU A 312 -1.99 16.66 4.69
C GLU A 312 -1.77 15.29 4.03
N LEU A 313 -1.30 14.32 4.80
CA LEU A 313 -1.17 12.95 4.31
C LEU A 313 -2.53 12.24 4.31
N MET A 314 -2.81 11.50 3.23
CA MET A 314 -4.06 10.72 3.10
C MET A 314 -4.06 9.52 4.04
N PHE A 315 -2.89 8.92 4.26
CA PHE A 315 -2.67 7.83 5.19
C PHE A 315 -1.52 8.21 6.14
N PRO A 316 -1.57 7.78 7.42
CA PRO A 316 -0.51 8.12 8.36
C PRO A 316 0.77 7.32 8.08
N VAL A 317 1.88 7.83 8.61
CA VAL A 317 3.19 7.16 8.68
C VAL A 317 3.66 7.08 10.13
N PRO A 318 4.55 6.13 10.49
CA PRO A 318 5.01 5.98 11.87
C PRO A 318 5.72 7.21 12.44
N ALA A 319 6.47 7.93 11.61
CA ALA A 319 7.21 9.13 11.99
C ALA A 319 7.17 10.16 10.86
N LEU A 320 7.18 11.44 11.24
CA LEU A 320 7.28 12.57 10.33
C LEU A 320 8.64 13.24 10.50
N ASP A 321 9.24 13.63 9.38
CA ASP A 321 10.40 14.50 9.34
C ASP A 321 9.93 15.90 8.97
N THR A 322 10.13 16.88 9.87
CA THR A 322 9.58 18.23 9.70
C THR A 322 10.56 19.20 9.04
N ARG A 323 11.68 18.71 8.49
CA ARG A 323 12.67 19.55 7.78
C ARG A 323 12.18 20.03 6.42
N LEU A 324 11.22 19.31 5.83
CA LEU A 324 10.53 19.62 4.58
C LEU A 324 9.02 19.51 4.79
N LYS A 325 8.23 20.04 3.85
CA LYS A 325 6.79 19.73 3.80
C LYS A 325 6.59 18.26 3.46
N ASN A 326 5.45 17.68 3.84
CA ASN A 326 5.19 16.25 3.65
C ASN A 326 5.23 15.81 2.18
N LYS A 327 4.95 16.73 1.25
CA LYS A 327 4.88 16.46 -0.20
C LYS A 327 5.96 17.18 -1.01
N ASP A 328 6.98 17.73 -0.35
CA ASP A 328 8.13 18.28 -1.07
C ASP A 328 8.86 17.15 -1.83
N GLU A 329 9.22 17.42 -3.08
CA GLU A 329 9.95 16.46 -3.90
C GLU A 329 11.40 16.32 -3.39
N VAL A 330 11.84 15.06 -3.30
CA VAL A 330 13.20 14.72 -2.90
C VAL A 330 13.84 13.78 -3.93
N PHE A 331 15.13 13.97 -4.14
CA PHE A 331 15.97 13.01 -4.81
C PHE A 331 16.59 12.08 -3.77
N THR A 332 16.36 10.78 -3.91
CA THR A 332 16.84 9.77 -2.96
C THR A 332 17.97 8.95 -3.57
N VAL A 333 19.09 8.87 -2.86
CA VAL A 333 20.24 8.05 -3.21
C VAL A 333 20.28 6.83 -2.29
N LEU A 334 20.21 5.65 -2.90
CA LEU A 334 20.44 4.37 -2.22
C LEU A 334 21.90 3.97 -2.46
N LEU A 335 22.72 4.01 -1.41
CA LEU A 335 24.11 3.59 -1.48
C LEU A 335 24.19 2.08 -1.27
N ALA A 336 24.81 1.35 -2.20
CA ALA A 336 24.91 -0.12 -2.14
C ALA A 336 25.54 -0.66 -0.84
N ARG A 337 26.39 0.12 -0.18
CA ARG A 337 27.03 -0.25 1.10
C ARG A 337 26.14 -0.01 2.32
N HIS A 338 25.11 0.82 2.19
CA HIS A 338 24.17 1.21 3.25
C HIS A 338 22.74 1.32 2.70
N PRO A 339 22.17 0.24 2.14
CA PRO A 339 20.83 0.26 1.55
C PRO A 339 19.72 0.62 2.56
N GLU A 340 19.98 0.42 3.85
CA GLU A 340 19.10 0.76 4.97
C GLU A 340 19.09 2.25 5.35
N ALA A 341 20.04 3.03 4.85
CA ALA A 341 20.20 4.45 5.17
C ALA A 341 20.18 5.30 3.89
N PRO A 342 19.02 5.41 3.21
CA PRO A 342 18.89 6.28 2.04
C PRO A 342 19.20 7.74 2.41
N LEU A 343 19.92 8.43 1.53
CA LEU A 343 20.05 9.88 1.60
C LEU A 343 18.94 10.52 0.76
N ALA A 344 18.14 11.38 1.38
CA ALA A 344 17.16 12.21 0.67
C ALA A 344 17.65 13.66 0.59
N MET A 345 17.61 14.24 -0.60
CA MET A 345 18.00 15.62 -0.88
C MET A 345 16.82 16.38 -1.48
N SER A 346 16.57 17.61 -1.04
CA SER A 346 15.49 18.44 -1.61
C SER A 346 15.72 18.69 -3.11
N ALA A 347 14.71 18.41 -3.93
CA ALA A 347 14.76 18.68 -5.36
C ALA A 347 14.92 20.18 -5.65
N ALA A 348 14.24 21.03 -4.88
CA ALA A 348 14.36 22.49 -4.98
C ALA A 348 15.78 22.97 -4.64
N PHE A 349 16.42 22.37 -3.63
CA PHE A 349 17.81 22.67 -3.30
C PHE A 349 18.76 22.31 -4.45
N LEU A 350 18.60 21.12 -5.03
CA LEU A 350 19.42 20.67 -6.17
C LEU A 350 19.22 21.55 -7.40
N ALA A 351 17.98 21.97 -7.69
CA ALA A 351 17.68 22.87 -8.80
C ALA A 351 18.35 24.24 -8.64
N ALA A 352 18.45 24.74 -7.41
CA ALA A 352 19.15 25.99 -7.10
C ALA A 352 20.68 25.86 -7.04
N ASN A 353 21.22 24.63 -6.93
CA ASN A 353 22.64 24.34 -6.76
C ASN A 353 23.06 23.19 -7.70
N PRO A 354 23.12 23.43 -9.03
CA PRO A 354 23.51 22.41 -9.99
C PRO A 354 24.95 21.94 -9.72
N VAL A 355 25.14 20.61 -9.73
CA VAL A 355 26.41 19.92 -9.44
C VAL A 355 27.19 19.64 -10.71
#